data_AF-A0A1I0SGX7-F1
#
_entry.id   AF-A0A1I0SGX7-F1
#
_cell.length_a   1.000
_cell.length_b   1.000
_cell.length_c   1.000
_cell.angle_alpha   90.00
_cell.angle_beta   90.00
_cell.angle_gamma   90.00
#
_symmetry.space_group_name_H-M   'P 1'
#
loop_
_entity.id
_entity.type
_entity.pdbx_description
1 polymer ?
#
loop_
_entity_poly.entity_id
_entity_poly.type
_entity_poly.pdbx_seq_one_letter_code
_entity_poly.pdbx_strand_id
1 'polypeptide(L)'
;MKTIAYKLTLFFQLLSLFSFAQQNAGLKTLLNKNKEFIFPQTPEKISAVLGVKAVFYEDANDDAYAKWLTKSGLELYCNLREDKTITEMFFIVADDQPIEVAGLPFNLVMNKTSPQESILKFSKYKIRKEKLGEGSLYPRGLKLYFKKDDRFITLLFDSKNLLKCLSITNEIMGAAVN
;
A
#
# COMPACT_ATOMS: atom_id res chain seq x y z
N MET A 1 -14.74 45.95 11.06
CA MET A 1 -13.44 45.26 11.09
C MET A 1 -13.41 44.02 12.01
N LYS A 2 -13.97 44.06 13.23
CA LYS A 2 -13.88 42.93 14.19
C LYS A 2 -14.50 41.61 13.69
N THR A 3 -15.64 41.63 13.00
CA THR A 3 -16.38 40.42 12.60
C THR A 3 -15.70 39.60 11.49
N ILE A 4 -14.93 40.25 10.62
CA ILE A 4 -14.18 39.57 9.55
C ILE A 4 -12.98 38.82 10.14
N ALA A 5 -12.30 39.43 11.12
CA ALA A 5 -11.21 38.79 11.84
C ALA A 5 -11.68 37.50 12.54
N TYR A 6 -12.81 37.54 13.28
CA TYR A 6 -13.35 36.33 13.94
C TYR A 6 -13.72 35.20 12.97
N LYS A 7 -14.29 35.52 11.80
CA LYS A 7 -14.61 34.51 10.77
C LYS A 7 -13.35 33.88 10.17
N LEU A 8 -12.30 34.68 9.97
CA LEU A 8 -11.03 34.21 9.43
C LEU A 8 -10.31 33.30 10.44
N THR A 9 -10.30 33.66 11.72
CA THR A 9 -9.70 32.84 12.78
C THR A 9 -10.39 31.49 12.93
N LEU A 10 -11.73 31.45 12.84
CA LEU A 10 -12.50 30.20 12.92
C LEU A 10 -12.21 29.27 11.73
N PHE A 11 -12.03 29.85 10.53
CA PHE A 11 -11.66 29.11 9.32
C PHE A 11 -10.25 28.49 9.41
N PHE A 12 -9.27 29.24 9.93
CA PHE A 12 -7.91 28.73 10.15
C PHE A 12 -7.85 27.64 11.25
N GLN A 13 -8.66 27.75 12.29
CA GLN A 13 -8.78 26.71 13.32
C GLN A 13 -9.40 25.42 12.75
N LEU A 14 -10.41 25.52 11.88
CA LEU A 14 -10.99 24.38 11.18
C LEU A 14 -9.99 23.69 10.24
N LEU A 15 -9.13 24.43 9.53
CA LEU A 15 -8.08 23.87 8.68
C LEU A 15 -7.05 23.05 9.47
N SER A 16 -6.71 23.46 10.70
CA SER A 16 -5.76 22.73 11.55
C SER A 16 -6.28 21.39 12.08
N LEU A 17 -7.61 21.20 12.11
CA LEU A 17 -8.23 19.93 12.56
C LEU A 17 -8.16 18.82 11.50
N PHE A 18 -7.90 19.17 10.23
CA PHE A 18 -7.85 18.22 9.12
C PHE A 18 -6.45 18.00 8.53
N SER A 19 -5.41 18.62 9.09
CA SER A 19 -4.03 18.34 8.67
C SER A 19 -3.50 17.09 9.37
N PHE A 20 -4.10 15.92 9.10
CA PHE A 20 -3.31 14.70 9.21
C PHE A 20 -2.16 14.87 8.21
N ALA A 21 -0.94 14.93 8.72
CA ALA A 21 0.24 15.02 7.88
C ALA A 21 0.34 13.72 7.07
N GLN A 22 -0.20 13.75 5.85
CA GLN A 22 -0.13 12.65 4.91
C GLN A 22 1.35 12.38 4.63
N GLN A 23 1.85 11.25 5.12
CA GLN A 23 3.24 10.88 4.95
C GLN A 23 3.46 10.43 3.49
N ASN A 24 4.67 10.58 2.99
CA ASN A 24 5.01 10.12 1.66
C ASN A 24 5.90 8.87 1.73
N ALA A 25 5.51 7.83 1.01
CA ALA A 25 6.24 6.56 0.96
C ALA A 25 7.66 6.66 0.37
N GLY A 26 7.99 7.77 -0.31
CA GLY A 26 9.32 7.98 -0.90
C GLY A 26 9.58 7.14 -2.15
N LEU A 27 8.55 6.51 -2.74
CA LEU A 27 8.70 5.55 -3.84
C LEU A 27 8.91 6.17 -5.23
N LYS A 28 9.01 7.51 -5.34
CA LYS A 28 8.89 8.25 -6.61
C LYS A 28 9.75 7.67 -7.75
N THR A 29 10.98 7.27 -7.47
CA THR A 29 11.94 6.72 -8.47
C THR A 29 11.75 5.23 -8.74
N LEU A 30 10.99 4.52 -7.91
CA LEU A 30 10.56 3.13 -8.11
C LEU A 30 9.25 3.05 -8.91
N LEU A 31 8.62 4.19 -9.23
CA LEU A 31 7.40 4.25 -10.02
C LEU A 31 7.67 4.73 -11.44
N ASN A 32 6.97 4.17 -12.43
CA ASN A 32 7.00 4.64 -13.80
C ASN A 32 6.11 5.89 -13.99
N LYS A 33 6.05 6.42 -15.22
CA LYS A 33 5.23 7.60 -15.56
C LYS A 33 3.73 7.42 -15.28
N ASN A 34 3.24 6.18 -15.31
CA ASN A 34 1.86 5.81 -15.00
C ASN A 34 1.63 5.55 -13.50
N LYS A 35 2.63 5.85 -12.67
CA LYS A 35 2.64 5.61 -11.22
C LYS A 35 2.60 4.12 -10.84
N GLU A 36 3.03 3.23 -11.71
CA GLU A 36 3.10 1.80 -11.42
C GLU A 36 4.48 1.44 -10.88
N PHE A 37 4.55 0.49 -9.95
CA PHE A 37 5.84 0.01 -9.45
C PHE A 37 6.63 -0.66 -10.59
N ILE A 38 7.88 -0.26 -10.75
CA ILE A 38 8.78 -0.80 -11.77
C ILE A 38 9.33 -2.12 -11.27
N PHE A 39 9.34 -3.12 -12.13
CA PHE A 39 9.98 -4.41 -11.88
C PHE A 39 10.87 -4.79 -13.08
N PRO A 40 11.87 -5.66 -12.89
CA PRO A 40 12.34 -6.18 -11.60
C PRO A 40 13.06 -5.10 -10.77
N GLN A 41 13.27 -5.37 -9.48
CA GLN A 41 14.11 -4.55 -8.58
C GLN A 41 15.14 -5.42 -7.87
N THR A 42 16.07 -4.78 -7.16
CA THR A 42 16.98 -5.44 -6.22
C THR A 42 16.87 -4.81 -4.84
N PRO A 43 17.24 -5.54 -3.77
CA PRO A 43 17.24 -5.00 -2.41
C PRO A 43 18.10 -3.74 -2.26
N GLU A 44 19.23 -3.65 -2.95
CA GLU A 44 20.16 -2.52 -2.89
C GLU A 44 19.50 -1.26 -3.44
N LYS A 45 18.83 -1.37 -4.59
CA LYS A 45 18.16 -0.24 -5.23
C LYS A 45 16.99 0.27 -4.41
N ILE A 46 16.17 -0.64 -3.85
CA ILE A 46 15.07 -0.26 -2.95
C ILE A 46 15.63 0.43 -1.70
N SER A 47 16.65 -0.15 -1.07
CA SER A 47 17.28 0.41 0.13
C SER A 47 17.85 1.81 -0.12
N ALA A 48 18.50 2.02 -1.27
CA ALA A 48 19.07 3.31 -1.65
C ALA A 48 17.98 4.39 -1.85
N VAL A 49 16.85 4.04 -2.47
CA VAL A 49 15.73 4.97 -2.66
C VAL A 49 15.04 5.31 -1.35
N LEU A 50 14.79 4.30 -0.50
CA LEU A 50 14.10 4.49 0.77
C LEU A 50 14.99 5.12 1.85
N GLY A 51 16.32 5.03 1.70
CA GLY A 51 17.28 5.43 2.74
C GLY A 51 17.19 4.55 3.99
N VAL A 52 16.74 3.29 3.84
CA VAL A 52 16.55 2.31 4.91
C VAL A 52 17.14 0.98 4.45
N LYS A 53 17.83 0.27 5.35
CA LYS A 53 18.39 -1.06 5.04
C LYS A 53 17.30 -2.11 4.99
N ALA A 54 17.45 -3.07 4.07
CA ALA A 54 16.62 -4.27 4.06
C ALA A 54 16.87 -5.11 5.32
N VAL A 55 15.81 -5.73 5.83
CA VAL A 55 15.87 -6.84 6.78
C VAL A 55 15.56 -8.12 6.00
N PHE A 56 16.49 -9.06 6.04
CA PHE A 56 16.35 -10.36 5.38
C PHE A 56 15.92 -11.42 6.37
N TYR A 57 15.04 -12.32 5.95
CA TYR A 57 14.58 -13.46 6.75
C TYR A 57 14.10 -14.58 5.82
N GLU A 58 14.00 -15.78 6.36
CA GLU A 58 13.40 -16.94 5.71
C GLU A 58 12.10 -17.29 6.42
N ASP A 59 11.11 -17.78 5.68
CA ASP A 59 9.89 -18.32 6.27
C ASP A 59 10.07 -19.80 6.68
N ALA A 60 8.98 -20.46 7.08
CA ALA A 60 9.02 -21.86 7.49
C ALA A 60 9.25 -22.85 6.33
N ASN A 61 9.21 -22.38 5.08
CA ASN A 61 9.45 -23.16 3.86
C ASN A 61 10.80 -22.84 3.22
N ASP A 62 11.69 -22.16 3.96
CA ASP A 62 13.00 -21.69 3.51
C ASP A 62 12.93 -20.66 2.35
N ASP A 63 11.76 -20.05 2.12
CA ASP A 63 11.60 -18.98 1.15
C ASP A 63 12.27 -17.71 1.68
N ALA A 64 13.17 -17.12 0.90
CA ALA A 64 13.89 -15.93 1.29
C ALA A 64 13.02 -14.68 1.08
N TYR A 65 13.01 -13.77 2.06
CA TYR A 65 12.28 -12.52 2.03
C TYR A 65 13.18 -11.33 2.36
N ALA A 66 12.76 -10.16 1.87
CA ALA A 66 13.28 -8.88 2.30
C ALA A 66 12.14 -7.96 2.72
N LYS A 67 12.36 -7.15 3.75
CA LYS A 67 11.44 -6.09 4.16
C LYS A 67 12.12 -4.77 4.51
N TRP A 68 11.38 -3.68 4.33
CA TRP A 68 11.79 -2.31 4.64
C TRP A 68 10.67 -1.59 5.38
N LEU A 69 10.96 -1.11 6.59
CA LEU A 69 10.08 -0.17 7.28
C LEU A 69 10.50 1.26 6.97
N THR A 70 9.70 1.95 6.17
CA THR A 70 9.97 3.34 5.78
C THR A 70 9.75 4.31 6.95
N LYS A 71 10.34 5.51 6.86
CA LYS A 71 10.09 6.60 7.82
C LYS A 71 8.62 7.05 7.86
N SER A 72 7.87 6.80 6.79
CA SER A 72 6.42 7.08 6.73
C SER A 72 5.57 6.02 7.42
N GLY A 73 6.18 4.97 8.00
CA GLY A 73 5.47 3.86 8.64
C GLY A 73 4.86 2.84 7.67
N LEU A 74 5.18 2.95 6.38
CA LEU A 74 4.84 1.93 5.37
C LEU A 74 5.91 0.84 5.41
N GLU A 75 5.49 -0.40 5.57
CA GLU A 75 6.33 -1.56 5.36
C GLU A 75 6.19 -2.04 3.90
N LEU A 76 7.34 -2.25 3.27
CA LEU A 76 7.46 -2.97 2.01
C LEU A 76 8.03 -4.35 2.32
N TYR A 77 7.50 -5.39 1.71
CA TYR A 77 8.13 -6.71 1.76
C TYR A 77 7.94 -7.47 0.44
N CYS A 78 8.78 -8.45 0.19
CA CYS A 78 8.75 -9.28 -1.01
C CYS A 78 9.49 -10.61 -0.77
N ASN A 79 9.08 -11.67 -1.47
CA ASN A 79 9.93 -12.83 -1.67
C ASN A 79 11.12 -12.48 -2.59
N LEU A 80 12.27 -13.08 -2.33
CA LEU A 80 13.47 -13.01 -3.12
C LEU A 80 13.63 -14.29 -3.92
N ARG A 81 13.76 -14.14 -5.25
CA ARG A 81 14.18 -15.26 -6.11
C ARG A 81 15.63 -15.66 -5.79
N GLU A 82 16.05 -16.83 -6.27
CA GLU A 82 17.41 -17.35 -6.11
C GLU A 82 18.49 -16.33 -6.56
N ASP A 83 18.21 -15.57 -7.62
CA ASP A 83 19.10 -14.52 -8.15
C ASP A 83 18.96 -13.15 -7.43
N LYS A 84 18.20 -13.12 -6.33
CA LYS A 84 17.84 -11.94 -5.52
C LYS A 84 17.02 -10.90 -6.26
N THR A 85 16.48 -11.24 -7.43
CA THR A 85 15.57 -10.32 -8.12
C THR A 85 14.20 -10.29 -7.44
N ILE A 86 13.64 -9.09 -7.41
CA ILE A 86 12.33 -8.81 -6.85
C ILE A 86 11.36 -8.66 -8.01
N THR A 87 10.42 -9.60 -8.12
CA THR A 87 9.37 -9.58 -9.16
C THR A 87 7.99 -9.28 -8.62
N GLU A 88 7.84 -9.25 -7.30
CA GLU A 88 6.63 -8.92 -6.57
C GLU A 88 6.90 -7.92 -5.45
N MET A 89 5.86 -7.24 -4.98
CA MET A 89 5.98 -6.30 -3.88
C MET A 89 4.65 -6.18 -3.12
N PHE A 90 4.76 -6.17 -1.81
CA PHE A 90 3.67 -5.95 -0.89
C PHE A 90 3.91 -4.66 -0.11
N PHE A 91 2.83 -3.93 0.12
CA PHE A 91 2.82 -2.66 0.83
C PHE A 91 1.78 -2.75 1.94
N ILE A 92 2.19 -2.56 3.19
CA ILE A 92 1.31 -2.67 4.35
C ILE A 92 1.64 -1.58 5.39
N VAL A 93 0.64 -1.15 6.13
CA VAL A 93 0.82 -0.36 7.37
C VAL A 93 0.25 -1.20 8.51
N ALA A 94 0.92 -1.19 9.66
CA ALA A 94 0.43 -1.89 10.85
C ALA A 94 -0.98 -1.37 11.23
N ASP A 95 -1.88 -2.29 11.58
CA ASP A 95 -3.31 -2.00 11.71
C ASP A 95 -3.65 -0.98 12.80
N ASP A 96 -2.80 -0.88 13.82
CA ASP A 96 -2.92 0.03 14.95
C ASP A 96 -2.48 1.46 14.61
N GLN A 97 -1.82 1.69 13.47
CA GLN A 97 -1.33 3.01 13.11
C GLN A 97 -2.32 3.80 12.25
N PRO A 98 -2.88 4.92 12.74
CA PRO A 98 -3.84 5.75 12.00
C PRO A 98 -3.14 6.68 10.99
N ILE A 99 -2.03 6.26 10.39
CA ILE A 99 -1.21 7.10 9.51
C ILE A 99 -1.66 6.98 8.05
N GLU A 100 -1.95 8.10 7.40
CA GLU A 100 -2.17 8.11 5.95
C GLU A 100 -0.82 8.14 5.24
N VAL A 101 -0.55 7.15 4.38
CA VAL A 101 0.68 7.10 3.57
C VAL A 101 0.33 7.20 2.11
N ALA A 102 0.80 8.25 1.44
CA ALA A 102 0.61 8.46 0.01
C ALA A 102 1.87 8.13 -0.80
N GLY A 103 1.74 8.23 -2.13
CA GLY A 103 2.83 7.91 -3.05
C GLY A 103 2.99 6.41 -3.29
N LEU A 104 1.95 5.61 -2.99
CA LEU A 104 1.90 4.21 -3.39
C LEU A 104 1.73 4.07 -4.92
N PRO A 105 1.99 2.87 -5.46
CA PRO A 105 1.61 2.53 -6.82
C PRO A 105 0.15 2.87 -7.11
N PHE A 106 -0.10 3.26 -8.37
CA PHE A 106 -1.39 3.71 -8.89
C PHE A 106 -1.95 4.96 -8.19
N ASN A 107 -1.08 5.72 -7.51
CA ASN A 107 -1.45 6.91 -6.75
C ASN A 107 -2.49 6.62 -5.66
N LEU A 108 -2.42 5.43 -5.05
CA LEU A 108 -3.23 5.06 -3.89
C LEU A 108 -2.66 5.72 -2.63
N VAL A 109 -3.50 5.79 -1.60
CA VAL A 109 -3.12 6.29 -0.27
C VAL A 109 -3.56 5.27 0.77
N MET A 110 -2.59 4.69 1.49
CA MET A 110 -2.85 3.76 2.58
C MET A 110 -3.61 4.46 3.70
N ASN A 111 -4.51 3.73 4.36
CA ASN A 111 -5.43 4.24 5.38
C ASN A 111 -6.37 5.37 4.91
N LYS A 112 -6.56 5.56 3.60
CA LYS A 112 -7.43 6.61 3.06
C LYS A 112 -8.24 6.18 1.83
N THR A 113 -7.59 5.55 0.85
CA THR A 113 -8.27 5.12 -0.37
C THR A 113 -9.35 4.10 -0.04
N SER A 114 -10.55 4.31 -0.60
CA SER A 114 -11.72 3.45 -0.36
C SER A 114 -11.90 2.37 -1.44
N PRO A 115 -12.72 1.33 -1.18
CA PRO A 115 -13.12 0.37 -2.19
C PRO A 115 -13.80 0.99 -3.39
N GLN A 116 -14.69 1.96 -3.18
CA GLN A 116 -15.43 2.62 -4.26
C GLN A 116 -14.50 3.43 -5.16
N GLU A 117 -13.56 4.17 -4.57
CA GLU A 117 -12.53 4.90 -5.32
C GLU A 117 -11.66 3.94 -6.14
N SER A 118 -11.30 2.79 -5.55
CA SER A 118 -10.51 1.76 -6.23
C SER A 118 -11.27 1.11 -7.39
N ILE A 119 -12.54 0.75 -7.19
CA ILE A 119 -13.40 0.19 -8.23
C ILE A 119 -13.53 1.15 -9.41
N LEU A 120 -13.74 2.44 -9.15
CA LEU A 120 -13.81 3.45 -10.20
C LEU A 120 -12.47 3.58 -10.96
N LYS A 121 -11.36 3.69 -10.21
CA LYS A 121 -10.01 3.85 -10.75
C LYS A 121 -9.58 2.67 -11.62
N PHE A 122 -9.98 1.45 -11.25
CA PHE A 122 -9.62 0.22 -11.94
C PHE A 122 -10.75 -0.38 -12.78
N SER A 123 -11.80 0.41 -13.08
CA SER A 123 -13.03 -0.03 -13.75
C SER A 123 -12.83 -0.68 -15.13
N LYS A 124 -11.74 -0.35 -15.83
CA LYS A 124 -11.37 -1.00 -17.09
C LYS A 124 -10.91 -2.45 -16.95
N TYR A 125 -10.62 -2.91 -15.73
CA TYR A 125 -10.21 -4.27 -15.42
C TYR A 125 -11.39 -5.09 -14.88
N LYS A 126 -11.33 -6.42 -15.06
CA LYS A 126 -12.31 -7.34 -14.46
C LYS A 126 -12.01 -7.51 -12.97
N ILE A 127 -12.54 -6.61 -12.15
CA ILE A 127 -12.38 -6.63 -10.69
C ILE A 127 -13.25 -7.74 -10.08
N ARG A 128 -12.62 -8.63 -9.31
CA ARG A 128 -13.30 -9.54 -8.39
C ARG A 128 -13.33 -8.93 -7.01
N LYS A 129 -14.49 -9.02 -6.36
CA LYS A 129 -14.76 -8.49 -5.02
C LYS A 129 -15.08 -9.66 -4.10
N GLU A 130 -14.41 -9.73 -2.96
CA GLU A 130 -14.57 -10.82 -1.98
C GLU A 130 -14.63 -10.22 -0.57
N LYS A 131 -15.56 -10.69 0.26
CA LYS A 131 -15.60 -10.31 1.68
C LYS A 131 -14.61 -11.17 2.45
N LEU A 132 -13.80 -10.55 3.29
CA LEU A 132 -12.81 -11.25 4.09
C LEU A 132 -13.48 -11.94 5.29
N GLY A 133 -13.12 -13.19 5.52
CA GLY A 133 -13.60 -13.99 6.65
C GLY A 133 -12.98 -13.59 7.99
N GLU A 134 -13.53 -14.11 9.09
CA GLU A 134 -13.10 -13.76 10.46
C GLU A 134 -11.66 -14.18 10.79
N GLY A 135 -11.11 -15.20 10.11
CA GLY A 135 -9.72 -15.65 10.29
C GLY A 135 -8.69 -14.95 9.38
N SER A 136 -9.10 -13.93 8.63
CA SER A 136 -8.19 -13.20 7.74
C SER A 136 -7.40 -12.11 8.49
N LEU A 137 -6.37 -11.55 7.85
CA LEU A 137 -5.63 -10.40 8.38
C LEU A 137 -6.53 -9.19 8.64
N TYR A 138 -7.61 -9.03 7.87
CA TYR A 138 -8.58 -7.95 8.04
C TYR A 138 -10.01 -8.49 8.14
N PRO A 139 -10.41 -9.03 9.31
CA PRO A 139 -11.71 -9.65 9.52
C PRO A 139 -12.87 -8.73 9.11
N ARG A 140 -13.85 -9.29 8.39
CA ARG A 140 -15.03 -8.59 7.84
C ARG A 140 -14.70 -7.47 6.85
N GLY A 141 -13.43 -7.33 6.47
CA GLY A 141 -12.97 -6.40 5.47
C GLY A 141 -13.32 -6.82 4.06
N LEU A 142 -12.62 -6.22 3.10
CA LEU A 142 -12.86 -6.44 1.68
C LEU A 142 -11.56 -6.69 0.93
N LYS A 143 -11.60 -7.64 0.00
CA LYS A 143 -10.57 -7.86 -0.99
C LYS A 143 -11.08 -7.45 -2.37
N LEU A 144 -10.32 -6.59 -3.04
CA LEU A 144 -10.46 -6.35 -4.48
C LEU A 144 -9.25 -6.98 -5.17
N TYR A 145 -9.52 -7.73 -6.24
CA TYR A 145 -8.49 -8.41 -7.00
C TYR A 145 -8.74 -8.25 -8.49
N PHE A 146 -7.71 -7.90 -9.24
CA PHE A 146 -7.77 -7.82 -10.70
C PHE A 146 -6.42 -8.12 -11.32
N LYS A 147 -6.44 -8.54 -12.58
CA LYS A 147 -5.24 -8.71 -13.39
C LYS A 147 -5.04 -7.48 -14.27
N LYS A 148 -3.82 -6.94 -14.26
CA LYS A 148 -3.35 -5.91 -15.18
C LYS A 148 -2.11 -6.46 -15.89
N ASP A 149 -2.18 -6.58 -17.21
CA ASP A 149 -1.10 -7.16 -18.02
C ASP A 149 -0.72 -8.56 -17.50
N ASP A 150 0.52 -8.78 -17.11
CA ASP A 150 1.05 -10.01 -16.52
C ASP A 150 0.97 -10.07 -14.99
N ARG A 151 0.42 -9.03 -14.33
CA ARG A 151 0.43 -8.90 -12.88
C ARG A 151 -0.94 -8.99 -12.24
N PHE A 152 -0.97 -9.62 -11.08
CA PHE A 152 -2.10 -9.62 -10.18
C PHE A 152 -1.97 -8.50 -9.16
N ILE A 153 -3.04 -7.73 -9.02
CA ILE A 153 -3.13 -6.63 -8.07
C ILE A 153 -4.20 -7.01 -7.05
N THR A 154 -3.81 -7.04 -5.78
CA THR A 154 -4.72 -7.26 -4.65
C THR A 154 -4.73 -6.03 -3.76
N LEU A 155 -5.93 -5.56 -3.43
CA LEU A 155 -6.16 -4.50 -2.45
C LEU A 155 -6.97 -5.11 -1.30
N LEU A 156 -6.46 -5.00 -0.08
CA LEU A 156 -7.18 -5.41 1.12
C LEU A 156 -7.58 -4.18 1.91
N PHE A 157 -8.85 -4.16 2.30
CA PHE A 157 -9.46 -3.11 3.08
C PHE A 157 -9.95 -3.68 4.41
N ASP A 158 -9.82 -2.92 5.48
CA ASP A 158 -10.37 -3.29 6.79
C ASP A 158 -11.90 -3.16 6.84
N SER A 159 -12.50 -3.48 8.00
CA SER A 159 -13.94 -3.34 8.23
C SER A 159 -14.44 -1.89 8.18
N LYS A 160 -13.53 -0.91 8.20
CA LYS A 160 -13.82 0.53 8.05
C LYS A 160 -13.68 0.98 6.59
N ASN A 161 -13.43 0.05 5.66
CA ASN A 161 -13.19 0.31 4.24
C ASN A 161 -11.96 1.17 3.96
N LEU A 162 -10.92 1.10 4.81
CA LEU A 162 -9.65 1.76 4.58
C LEU A 162 -8.67 0.79 3.94
N LEU A 163 -7.96 1.21 2.89
CA LEU A 163 -6.90 0.41 2.27
C LEU A 163 -5.80 0.12 3.30
N LYS A 164 -5.51 -1.15 3.54
CA LYS A 164 -4.48 -1.62 4.48
C LYS A 164 -3.32 -2.36 3.82
N CYS A 165 -3.61 -3.02 2.70
CA CYS A 165 -2.58 -3.70 1.93
C CYS A 165 -2.78 -3.52 0.43
N LEU A 166 -1.67 -3.29 -0.27
CA LEU A 166 -1.55 -3.40 -1.73
C LEU A 166 -0.52 -4.49 -2.01
N SER A 167 -0.86 -5.41 -2.89
CA SER A 167 0.05 -6.45 -3.39
C SER A 167 0.09 -6.40 -4.91
N ILE A 168 1.30 -6.58 -5.46
CA ILE A 168 1.58 -6.64 -6.89
C ILE A 168 2.46 -7.85 -7.15
N THR A 169 1.89 -8.92 -7.70
CA THR A 169 2.58 -10.21 -7.92
C THR A 169 2.47 -10.64 -9.39
N ASN A 170 3.37 -11.51 -9.83
CA ASN A 170 3.24 -12.24 -11.11
C ASN A 170 2.58 -13.62 -10.93
N GLU A 171 2.51 -14.10 -9.69
CA GLU A 171 1.89 -15.37 -9.33
C GLU A 171 0.51 -15.14 -8.73
N ILE A 172 -0.44 -16.03 -9.04
CA ILE A 172 -1.72 -16.06 -8.35
C ILE A 172 -1.37 -16.44 -6.91
N MET A 173 -1.54 -15.52 -5.96
CA MET A 173 -1.56 -15.93 -4.56
C MET A 173 -2.64 -17.00 -4.45
N GLY A 174 -2.21 -18.25 -4.22
CA GLY A 174 -3.11 -19.38 -4.10
C GLY A 174 -4.27 -19.02 -3.18
N ALA A 175 -5.47 -19.49 -3.52
CA ALA A 175 -6.56 -19.47 -2.58
C ALA A 175 -6.12 -20.29 -1.35
N ALA A 176 -5.77 -19.58 -0.26
CA ALA A 176 -5.36 -20.12 1.03
C ALA A 176 -4.05 -20.96 1.02
N VAL A 177 -3.00 -20.39 1.62
CA VAL A 177 -2.17 -21.18 2.53
C VAL A 177 -3.00 -21.25 3.82
N ASN A 178 -3.67 -22.39 4.03
CA ASN A 178 -4.19 -22.90 5.30
C ASN A 178 -4.27 -24.42 5.18
#